data_AF-A0A7S1JX24-F1
#
_entry.id   AF-A0A7S1JX24-F1
#
_cell.length_a   1.000
_cell.length_b   1.000
_cell.length_c   1.000
_cell.angle_alpha   90.00
_cell.angle_beta   90.00
_cell.angle_gamma   90.00
#
_symmetry.space_group_name_H-M   'P 1'
#
loop_
_entity.id
_entity.type
_entity.pdbx_description
1 polymer ?
#
loop_
_entity_poly.entity_id
_entity_poly.type
_entity_poly.pdbx_seq_one_letter_code
_entity_poly.pdbx_strand_id
1 'polypeptide(L)'
;ARQYKYLQNVLDGAFEESQQREVRLESITRAVGVVVLQHELDIVDSLTKDNLLDAMIALDYLQFDTDKIFTPGSTQSLLWRIHRHVVLSAWLADDQLATTLLDSFGRYAFIARFIHQHVGIRAALRPSLLKMPEVIREQWRRCERGETHDDGIMAAVSLVANLGDAISCGLVDVSRQELARFFSNATAHRRCRRPTRLFSSRTSSRFHPPAR
;
A
#
# COMPACT_ATOMS: atom_id res chain seq x y z
N ALA A 1 -9.43 18.72 17.20
CA ALA A 1 -10.27 17.56 17.53
C ALA A 1 -11.11 17.08 16.33
N ARG A 2 -11.97 17.92 15.72
CA ARG A 2 -12.89 17.50 14.64
C ARG A 2 -12.24 16.84 13.41
N GLN A 3 -10.95 17.08 13.16
CA GLN A 3 -10.20 16.46 12.06
C GLN A 3 -9.67 15.04 12.37
N TYR A 4 -9.80 14.56 13.61
CA TYR A 4 -9.38 13.22 14.04
C TYR A 4 -10.59 12.44 14.52
N LYS A 5 -10.98 11.39 13.80
CA LYS A 5 -12.15 10.57 14.17
C LYS A 5 -11.94 9.91 15.54
N TYR A 6 -10.71 9.52 15.87
CA TYR A 6 -10.37 8.96 17.19
C TYR A 6 -10.72 9.94 18.32
N LEU A 7 -10.20 11.18 18.27
CA LEU A 7 -10.46 12.18 19.30
C LEU A 7 -11.93 12.59 19.35
N GLN A 8 -12.60 12.62 18.20
CA GLN A 8 -14.04 12.89 18.16
C GLN A 8 -14.82 11.80 18.91
N ASN A 9 -14.53 10.53 18.66
CA ASN A 9 -15.20 9.43 19.36
C ASN A 9 -14.93 9.45 20.88
N VAL A 10 -13.71 9.80 21.30
CA VAL A 10 -13.36 9.97 22.72
C VAL A 10 -14.15 11.11 23.36
N LEU A 11 -14.29 12.25 22.69
CA LEU A 11 -15.03 13.39 23.21
C LEU A 11 -16.56 13.19 23.17
N ASP A 12 -17.05 12.39 22.22
CA ASP A 12 -18.48 12.12 22.02
C ASP A 12 -19.01 11.03 22.99
N GLY A 13 -18.20 10.58 23.95
CA GLY A 13 -18.66 9.66 25.00
C GLY A 13 -18.51 8.17 24.67
N ALA A 14 -17.84 7.81 23.57
CA ALA A 14 -17.72 6.40 23.17
C ALA A 14 -16.78 5.58 24.08
N PHE A 15 -16.09 6.23 25.02
CA PHE A 15 -15.06 5.65 25.88
C PHE A 15 -15.19 6.16 27.32
N GLU A 16 -14.69 5.41 28.31
CA GLU A 16 -14.72 5.82 29.74
C GLU A 16 -13.89 7.09 29.98
N GLU A 17 -12.85 7.28 29.17
CA GLU A 17 -11.97 8.44 29.12
C GLU A 17 -12.71 9.73 28.74
N SER A 18 -13.91 9.65 28.18
CA SER A 18 -14.75 10.82 27.87
C SER A 18 -15.13 11.65 29.11
N GLN A 19 -15.14 11.02 30.29
CA GLN A 19 -15.36 11.72 31.57
C GLN A 19 -14.07 12.32 32.14
N GLN A 20 -12.91 11.96 31.58
CA GLN A 20 -11.62 12.50 31.96
C GLN A 20 -11.28 13.68 31.02
N ARG A 21 -10.84 14.81 31.59
CA ARG A 21 -10.43 15.98 30.79
C ARG A 21 -9.09 15.78 30.06
N GLU A 22 -8.51 14.59 30.14
CA GLU A 22 -7.18 14.24 29.62
C GLU A 22 -7.29 12.93 28.83
N VAL A 23 -6.71 12.91 27.63
CA VAL A 23 -6.60 11.71 26.78
C VAL A 23 -5.13 11.36 26.66
N ARG A 24 -4.77 10.11 26.97
CA ARG A 24 -3.38 9.62 26.90
C ARG A 24 -3.17 8.83 25.61
N LEU A 25 -2.24 9.31 24.78
CA LEU A 25 -1.85 8.65 23.53
C LEU A 25 -0.60 7.82 23.78
N GLU A 26 -0.74 6.52 24.02
CA GLU A 26 0.40 5.65 24.34
C GLU A 26 1.25 5.31 23.11
N SER A 27 0.63 5.25 21.94
CA SER A 27 1.28 4.83 20.68
C SER A 27 2.00 5.95 19.92
N ILE A 28 1.95 7.19 20.42
CA ILE A 28 2.51 8.36 19.74
C ILE A 28 3.52 9.04 20.65
N THR A 29 4.77 9.13 20.20
CA THR A 29 5.80 9.86 20.95
C THR A 29 5.47 11.35 21.00
N ARG A 30 5.91 12.04 22.05
CA ARG A 30 5.67 13.48 22.20
C ARG A 30 6.15 14.28 20.98
N ALA A 31 7.30 13.92 20.41
CA ALA A 31 7.86 14.61 19.25
C ALA A 31 6.95 14.50 18.03
N VAL A 32 6.41 13.30 17.76
CA VAL A 32 5.47 13.07 16.66
C VAL A 32 4.13 13.74 16.95
N GLY A 33 3.65 13.69 18.19
CA GLY A 33 2.43 14.36 18.62
C GLY A 33 2.46 15.87 18.38
N VAL A 34 3.60 16.53 18.64
CA VAL A 34 3.79 17.96 18.35
C VAL A 34 3.64 18.26 16.86
N VAL A 35 3.99 17.32 15.96
CA VAL A 35 3.81 17.48 14.51
C VAL A 35 2.35 17.23 14.12
N VAL A 36 1.83 16.05 14.46
CA VAL A 36 0.57 15.57 13.88
C VAL A 36 -0.68 16.18 14.47
N LEU A 37 -0.61 16.84 15.65
CA LEU A 37 -1.74 17.49 16.32
C LEU A 37 -1.96 18.95 15.90
N GLN A 38 -1.15 19.47 14.97
CA GLN A 38 -1.28 20.85 14.46
C GLN A 38 -2.41 20.98 13.42
N HIS A 39 -2.59 22.18 12.88
CA HIS A 39 -3.48 22.39 11.74
C HIS A 39 -2.85 21.82 10.46
N GLU A 40 -3.66 21.44 9.47
CA GLU A 40 -3.20 20.72 8.26
C GLU A 40 -1.97 21.30 7.57
N LEU A 41 -1.90 22.62 7.42
CA LEU A 41 -0.79 23.29 6.75
C LEU A 41 0.48 23.20 7.60
N ASP A 42 0.35 23.44 8.90
CA ASP A 42 1.47 23.39 9.83
C ASP A 42 2.00 21.96 10.02
N ILE A 43 1.13 20.94 9.90
CA ILE A 43 1.56 19.53 9.81
C ILE A 43 2.53 19.38 8.65
N VAL A 44 2.16 19.82 7.44
CA VAL A 44 2.99 19.69 6.23
C VAL A 44 4.33 20.42 6.39
N ASP A 45 4.29 21.64 6.92
CA ASP A 45 5.50 22.46 7.12
C ASP A 45 6.43 21.87 8.20
N SER A 46 5.88 21.14 9.16
CA SER A 46 6.63 20.46 10.22
C SER A 46 7.15 19.08 9.82
N LEU A 47 6.74 18.54 8.67
CA LEU A 47 7.24 17.26 8.18
C LEU A 47 8.68 17.39 7.71
N THR A 48 9.48 16.41 8.10
CA THR A 48 10.84 16.20 7.63
C THR A 48 10.97 14.79 7.10
N LYS A 49 12.06 14.53 6.36
CA LYS A 49 12.37 13.18 5.90
C LYS A 49 12.43 12.17 7.06
N ASP A 50 12.96 12.60 8.20
CA ASP A 50 13.22 11.73 9.36
C ASP A 50 11.96 11.44 10.18
N ASN A 51 10.96 12.33 10.17
CA ASN A 51 9.72 12.15 10.93
C ASN A 51 8.52 11.71 10.08
N LEU A 52 8.68 11.64 8.74
CA LEU A 52 7.57 11.38 7.82
C LEU A 52 6.83 10.09 8.18
N LEU A 53 7.57 8.98 8.33
CA LEU A 53 6.95 7.68 8.55
C LEU A 53 6.17 7.64 9.85
N ASP A 54 6.77 8.10 10.95
CA ASP A 54 6.14 8.12 12.26
C ASP A 54 4.92 9.05 12.28
N ALA A 55 5.00 10.20 11.59
CA ALA A 55 3.87 11.11 11.44
C ALA A 55 2.72 10.47 10.66
N MET A 56 3.00 9.76 9.56
CA MET A 56 1.97 9.05 8.79
C MET A 56 1.32 7.92 9.59
N ILE A 57 2.11 7.17 10.38
CA ILE A 57 1.60 6.14 11.29
C ILE A 57 0.70 6.77 12.37
N ALA A 58 1.11 7.89 12.95
CA ALA A 58 0.32 8.58 13.95
C ALA A 58 -0.97 9.17 13.37
N LEU A 59 -0.95 9.69 12.13
CA LEU A 59 -2.15 10.15 11.42
C LEU A 59 -3.13 9.00 11.12
N ASP A 60 -2.60 7.82 10.78
CA ASP A 60 -3.39 6.59 10.62
C ASP A 60 -4.05 6.19 11.94
N TYR A 61 -3.27 6.14 13.03
CA TYR A 61 -3.75 5.81 14.37
C TYR A 61 -4.85 6.77 14.86
N LEU A 62 -4.65 8.08 14.66
CA LEU A 62 -5.63 9.09 15.03
C LEU A 62 -6.87 9.10 14.13
N GLN A 63 -6.88 8.27 13.08
CA GLN A 63 -7.92 8.20 12.05
C GLN A 63 -8.20 9.60 11.51
N PHE A 64 -7.14 10.29 11.08
CA PHE A 64 -7.25 11.60 10.46
C PHE A 64 -8.30 11.53 9.35
N ASP A 65 -9.24 12.49 9.32
CA ASP A 65 -10.40 12.43 8.44
C ASP A 65 -9.97 12.54 6.97
N THR A 66 -9.75 11.38 6.36
CA THR A 66 -9.35 11.30 4.96
C THR A 66 -10.51 11.35 3.98
N ASP A 67 -11.76 11.55 4.43
CA ASP A 67 -12.91 11.41 3.55
C ASP A 67 -13.60 12.76 3.30
N LYS A 68 -13.55 13.70 4.26
CA LYS A 68 -14.07 15.07 4.08
C LYS A 68 -13.13 16.02 3.35
N ILE A 69 -11.83 15.76 3.41
CA ILE A 69 -10.78 16.60 2.84
C ILE A 69 -10.36 16.12 1.43
N PHE A 70 -10.81 14.94 1.03
CA PHE A 70 -10.30 14.21 -0.13
C PHE A 70 -11.39 13.98 -1.15
N THR A 71 -11.76 15.05 -1.86
CA THR A 71 -12.31 14.88 -3.19
C THR A 71 -11.21 14.25 -4.06
N PRO A 72 -11.43 13.10 -4.72
CA PRO A 72 -10.44 12.53 -5.63
C PRO A 72 -9.99 13.58 -6.66
N GLY A 73 -8.69 13.83 -6.76
CA GLY A 73 -8.12 14.89 -7.60
C GLY A 73 -7.99 16.27 -6.94
N SER A 74 -8.39 16.42 -5.67
CA SER A 74 -8.19 17.66 -4.90
C SER A 74 -6.71 17.86 -4.57
N THR A 75 -6.15 18.94 -5.09
CA THR A 75 -4.81 19.45 -4.76
C THR A 75 -4.74 20.08 -3.37
N GLN A 76 -5.87 20.20 -2.68
CA GLN A 76 -5.96 20.80 -1.35
C GLN A 76 -5.96 19.78 -0.22
N SER A 77 -5.93 18.48 -0.54
CA SER A 77 -5.92 17.45 0.49
C SER A 77 -4.57 17.35 1.20
N LEU A 78 -4.57 16.94 2.48
CA LEU A 78 -3.34 16.75 3.25
C LEU A 78 -2.39 15.76 2.56
N LEU A 79 -2.88 14.60 2.09
CA LEU A 79 -2.01 13.63 1.38
C LEU A 79 -1.39 14.24 0.12
N TRP A 80 -2.14 15.07 -0.63
CA TRP A 80 -1.59 15.70 -1.83
C TRP A 80 -0.48 16.69 -1.48
N ARG A 81 -0.65 17.47 -0.41
CA ARG A 81 0.38 18.42 0.08
C ARG A 81 1.62 17.67 0.56
N ILE A 82 1.44 16.59 1.34
CA ILE A 82 2.53 15.69 1.73
C ILE A 82 3.23 15.13 0.49
N HIS A 83 2.47 14.63 -0.50
CA HIS A 83 3.00 14.09 -1.74
C HIS A 83 3.85 15.13 -2.48
N ARG A 84 3.35 16.36 -2.62
CA ARG A 84 4.07 17.44 -3.27
C ARG A 84 5.40 17.69 -2.56
N HIS A 85 5.40 17.74 -1.23
CA HIS A 85 6.61 17.97 -0.45
C HIS A 85 7.63 16.83 -0.62
N VAL A 86 7.17 15.57 -0.52
CA VAL A 86 7.98 14.36 -0.67
C VAL A 86 8.60 14.26 -2.07
N VAL A 87 7.82 14.53 -3.12
CA VAL A 87 8.29 14.43 -4.51
C VAL A 87 9.22 15.57 -4.88
N LEU A 88 8.85 16.83 -4.58
CA LEU A 88 9.68 17.99 -4.92
C LEU A 88 11.02 17.98 -4.20
N SER A 89 11.04 17.48 -2.96
CA SER A 89 12.25 17.38 -2.16
C SER A 89 13.02 16.07 -2.38
N ALA A 90 12.55 15.22 -3.30
CA ALA A 90 13.15 13.92 -3.63
C ALA A 90 13.41 13.02 -2.40
N TRP A 91 12.54 13.05 -1.39
CA TRP A 91 12.77 12.30 -0.14
C TRP A 91 12.85 10.79 -0.36
N LEU A 92 12.12 10.27 -1.34
CA LEU A 92 12.14 8.84 -1.70
C LEU A 92 13.37 8.43 -2.55
N ALA A 93 14.31 9.34 -2.81
CA ALA A 93 15.65 8.96 -3.25
C ALA A 93 16.46 8.29 -2.13
N ASP A 94 16.04 8.49 -0.86
CA ASP A 94 16.54 7.75 0.28
C ASP A 94 15.96 6.32 0.27
N ASP A 95 16.83 5.33 0.04
CA ASP A 95 16.45 3.91 -0.03
C ASP A 95 15.86 3.41 1.30
N GLN A 96 16.33 3.92 2.45
CA GLN A 96 15.80 3.52 3.74
C GLN A 96 14.37 4.04 3.94
N LEU A 97 14.09 5.29 3.57
CA LEU A 97 12.73 5.82 3.63
C LEU A 97 11.79 5.10 2.65
N ALA A 98 12.25 4.86 1.42
CA ALA A 98 11.44 4.16 0.41
C ALA A 98 11.11 2.72 0.82
N THR A 99 12.08 1.99 1.35
CA THR A 99 11.90 0.59 1.80
C THR A 99 11.02 0.51 3.05
N THR A 100 11.18 1.40 4.02
CA THR A 100 10.32 1.43 5.22
C THR A 100 8.88 1.81 4.89
N LEU A 101 8.66 2.73 3.94
CA LEU A 101 7.32 3.05 3.45
C LEU A 101 6.66 1.83 2.78
N LEU A 102 7.42 1.08 1.96
CA LEU A 102 6.96 -0.14 1.31
C LEU A 102 6.68 -1.30 2.30
N ASP A 103 7.42 -1.43 3.39
CA ASP A 103 7.12 -2.44 4.42
C ASP A 103 5.86 -2.10 5.23
N SER A 104 5.54 -0.81 5.33
CA SER A 104 4.50 -0.30 6.22
C SER A 104 3.11 -0.23 5.60
N PHE A 105 2.98 -0.10 4.27
CA PHE A 105 1.68 0.16 3.64
C PHE A 105 0.65 -0.95 3.86
N GLY A 106 1.10 -2.19 4.07
CA GLY A 106 0.20 -3.30 4.37
C GLY A 106 -0.47 -3.21 5.74
N ARG A 107 0.05 -2.38 6.66
CA ARG A 107 -0.42 -2.25 8.04
C ARG A 107 -1.16 -0.94 8.30
N TYR A 108 -0.87 0.11 7.54
CA TYR A 108 -1.39 1.46 7.76
C TYR A 108 -2.13 1.96 6.52
N ALA A 109 -3.44 2.15 6.65
CA ALA A 109 -4.31 2.54 5.54
C ALA A 109 -3.94 3.93 4.98
N PHE A 110 -3.51 4.86 5.83
CA PHE A 110 -3.05 6.19 5.45
C PHE A 110 -1.84 6.11 4.51
N ILE A 111 -0.86 5.23 4.81
CA ILE A 111 0.30 4.99 3.95
C ILE A 111 -0.12 4.32 2.65
N ALA A 112 -1.03 3.35 2.72
CA ALA A 112 -1.54 2.70 1.52
C ALA A 112 -2.23 3.69 0.58
N ARG A 113 -3.11 4.57 1.11
CA ARG A 113 -3.73 5.68 0.38
C ARG A 113 -2.71 6.63 -0.22
N PHE A 114 -1.71 7.01 0.56
CA PHE A 114 -0.61 7.86 0.09
C PHE A 114 0.07 7.25 -1.14
N ILE A 115 0.35 5.96 -1.14
CA ILE A 115 0.99 5.27 -2.27
C ILE A 115 0.03 5.16 -3.46
N HIS A 116 -1.16 4.61 -3.25
CA HIS A 116 -2.02 4.22 -4.38
C HIS A 116 -2.71 5.41 -5.06
N GLN A 117 -2.83 6.56 -4.40
CA GLN A 117 -3.48 7.74 -4.99
C GLN A 117 -2.49 8.66 -5.73
N HIS A 118 -1.17 8.51 -5.52
CA HIS A 118 -0.18 9.46 -6.04
C HIS A 118 0.81 8.80 -6.99
N VAL A 119 0.69 9.12 -8.29
CA VAL A 119 1.56 8.57 -9.33
C VAL A 119 3.04 8.89 -9.11
N GLY A 120 3.35 10.09 -8.59
CA GLY A 120 4.72 10.49 -8.27
C GLY A 120 5.36 9.63 -7.18
N ILE A 121 4.59 9.24 -6.16
CA ILE A 121 5.04 8.32 -5.10
C ILE A 121 5.33 6.94 -5.70
N ARG A 122 4.37 6.36 -6.43
CA ARG A 122 4.58 5.05 -7.08
C ARG A 122 5.82 5.06 -7.98
N ALA A 123 5.97 6.11 -8.78
CA ALA A 123 7.10 6.26 -9.68
C ALA A 123 8.43 6.32 -8.93
N ALA A 124 8.49 7.00 -7.78
CA ALA A 124 9.68 7.10 -6.94
C ALA A 124 10.00 5.80 -6.18
N LEU A 125 8.99 5.01 -5.81
CA LEU A 125 9.17 3.73 -5.09
C LEU A 125 9.58 2.55 -5.98
N ARG A 126 9.45 2.65 -7.31
CA ARG A 126 9.76 1.56 -8.26
C ARG A 126 11.13 0.89 -8.02
N PRO A 127 12.25 1.62 -7.82
CA PRO A 127 13.56 0.99 -7.64
C PRO A 127 13.60 0.12 -6.38
N SER A 128 13.04 0.60 -5.27
CA SER A 128 12.98 -0.17 -4.02
C SER A 128 11.99 -1.33 -4.11
N LEU A 129 10.87 -1.15 -4.83
CA LEU A 129 9.89 -2.23 -5.07
C LEU A 129 10.51 -3.43 -5.80
N LEU A 130 11.35 -3.19 -6.81
CA LEU A 130 12.04 -4.28 -7.52
C LEU A 130 12.95 -5.10 -6.61
N LYS A 131 13.53 -4.47 -5.59
CA LYS A 131 14.36 -5.14 -4.57
C LYS A 131 13.51 -5.87 -3.52
N MET A 132 12.27 -5.43 -3.30
CA MET A 132 11.37 -5.90 -2.24
C MET A 132 10.05 -6.49 -2.77
N PRO A 133 10.05 -7.53 -3.62
CA PRO A 133 8.81 -8.12 -4.15
C PRO A 133 7.90 -8.75 -3.08
N GLU A 134 8.43 -9.09 -1.91
CA GLU A 134 7.70 -9.70 -0.80
C GLU A 134 6.63 -8.80 -0.18
N VAL A 135 6.76 -7.46 -0.26
CA VAL A 135 5.73 -6.53 0.23
C VAL A 135 4.43 -6.67 -0.58
N ILE A 136 4.55 -7.04 -1.86
CA ILE A 136 3.40 -7.36 -2.73
C ILE A 136 2.85 -8.74 -2.39
N ARG A 137 3.70 -9.70 -2.01
CA ARG A 137 3.30 -11.08 -1.75
C ARG A 137 2.23 -11.19 -0.68
N GLU A 138 2.36 -10.45 0.40
CA GLU A 138 1.36 -10.53 1.46
C GLU A 138 0.00 -10.03 0.98
N GLN A 139 -0.04 -8.89 0.29
CA GLN A 139 -1.29 -8.35 -0.25
C GLN A 139 -1.87 -9.23 -1.36
N TRP A 140 -1.03 -9.81 -2.21
CA TRP A 140 -1.43 -10.77 -3.24
C TRP A 140 -2.16 -11.97 -2.63
N ARG A 141 -1.63 -12.54 -1.54
CA ARG A 141 -2.28 -13.66 -0.85
C ARG A 141 -3.62 -13.27 -0.23
N ARG A 142 -3.75 -12.04 0.27
CA ARG A 142 -5.03 -11.51 0.78
C ARG A 142 -6.06 -11.43 -0.34
N CYS A 143 -5.66 -10.97 -1.54
CA CYS A 143 -6.51 -11.00 -2.73
C CYS A 143 -6.94 -12.43 -3.10
N GLU A 144 -6.02 -13.39 -3.11
CA GLU A 144 -6.33 -14.80 -3.43
C GLU A 144 -7.31 -15.44 -2.43
N ARG A 145 -7.27 -15.01 -1.16
CA ARG A 145 -8.22 -15.45 -0.12
C ARG A 145 -9.61 -14.82 -0.24
N GLY A 146 -9.80 -13.87 -1.17
CA GLY A 146 -11.07 -13.15 -1.32
C GLY A 146 -11.35 -12.16 -0.19
N GLU A 147 -10.32 -11.67 0.49
CA GLU A 147 -10.47 -10.61 1.50
C GLU A 147 -11.02 -9.32 0.84
N THR A 148 -11.76 -8.53 1.61
CA THR A 148 -12.32 -7.25 1.14
C THR A 148 -11.20 -6.36 0.61
N HIS A 149 -11.42 -5.74 -0.55
CA HIS A 149 -10.47 -4.78 -1.12
C HIS A 149 -10.35 -3.58 -0.19
N ASP A 150 -9.21 -3.51 0.52
CA ASP A 150 -8.82 -2.37 1.34
C ASP A 150 -7.74 -1.53 0.63
N ASP A 151 -7.35 -0.44 1.26
CA ASP A 151 -6.33 0.47 0.71
C ASP A 151 -4.99 -0.24 0.48
N GLY A 152 -4.65 -1.25 1.30
CA GLY A 152 -3.42 -2.05 1.17
C GLY A 152 -3.40 -2.86 -0.13
N ILE A 153 -4.49 -3.57 -0.43
CA ILE A 153 -4.65 -4.27 -1.71
C ILE A 153 -4.57 -3.28 -2.88
N MET A 154 -5.26 -2.14 -2.78
CA MET A 154 -5.24 -1.10 -3.82
C MET A 154 -3.84 -0.53 -4.06
N ALA A 155 -3.04 -0.36 -3.01
CA ALA A 155 -1.64 0.05 -3.10
C ALA A 155 -0.76 -0.98 -3.80
N ALA A 156 -0.88 -2.26 -3.43
CA ALA A 156 -0.13 -3.32 -4.09
C ALA A 156 -0.45 -3.41 -5.59
N VAL A 157 -1.74 -3.40 -5.96
CA VAL A 157 -2.18 -3.42 -7.36
C VAL A 157 -1.66 -2.19 -8.11
N SER A 158 -1.79 -1.00 -7.52
CA SER A 158 -1.34 0.24 -8.15
C SER A 158 0.18 0.30 -8.36
N LEU A 159 0.96 -0.25 -7.41
CA LEU A 159 2.41 -0.34 -7.52
C LEU A 159 2.83 -1.26 -8.68
N VAL A 160 2.22 -2.45 -8.76
CA VAL A 160 2.51 -3.43 -9.82
C VAL A 160 2.08 -2.89 -11.19
N ALA A 161 0.90 -2.25 -11.29
CA ALA A 161 0.43 -1.62 -12.51
C ALA A 161 1.40 -0.52 -12.97
N ASN A 162 1.80 0.37 -12.06
CA ASN A 162 2.75 1.43 -12.38
C ASN A 162 4.12 0.91 -12.83
N LEU A 163 4.60 -0.19 -12.24
CA LEU A 163 5.82 -0.86 -12.70
C LEU A 163 5.64 -1.46 -14.11
N GLY A 164 4.49 -2.09 -14.38
CA GLY A 164 4.14 -2.63 -15.70
C GLY A 164 4.10 -1.55 -16.79
N ASP A 165 3.46 -0.42 -16.50
CA ASP A 165 3.42 0.74 -17.40
C ASP A 165 4.83 1.28 -17.66
N ALA A 166 5.63 1.41 -16.61
CA ALA A 166 7.00 1.91 -16.71
C ALA A 166 7.90 1.03 -17.58
N ILE A 167 7.79 -0.30 -17.46
CA ILE A 167 8.50 -1.26 -18.31
C ILE A 167 8.01 -1.13 -19.75
N SER A 168 6.69 -1.07 -19.96
CA SER A 168 6.08 -0.98 -21.29
C SER A 168 6.48 0.30 -22.03
N CYS A 169 6.68 1.40 -21.30
CA CYS A 169 7.14 2.68 -21.85
C CYS A 169 8.67 2.82 -21.91
N GLY A 170 9.45 1.81 -21.53
CA GLY A 170 10.91 1.87 -21.52
C GLY A 170 11.51 2.83 -20.47
N LEU A 171 10.74 3.20 -19.45
CA LEU A 171 11.18 4.09 -18.36
C LEU A 171 11.99 3.35 -17.28
N VAL A 172 11.91 2.02 -17.28
CA VAL A 172 12.72 1.15 -16.43
C VAL A 172 13.23 0.02 -17.29
N ASP A 173 14.54 -0.13 -17.34
CA ASP A 173 15.18 -1.29 -17.97
C ASP A 173 15.27 -2.41 -16.93
N VAL A 174 14.49 -3.47 -17.15
CA VAL A 174 14.48 -4.66 -16.29
C VAL A 174 14.69 -5.86 -17.19
N SER A 175 15.70 -6.68 -16.90
CA SER A 175 15.91 -7.90 -17.66
C SER A 175 14.73 -8.85 -17.48
N ARG A 176 14.47 -9.69 -18.49
CA ARG A 176 13.46 -10.75 -18.40
C ARG A 176 13.67 -11.65 -17.18
N GLN A 177 14.92 -11.87 -16.79
CA GLN A 177 15.27 -12.70 -15.63
C GLN A 177 14.90 -12.02 -14.32
N GLU A 178 15.18 -10.72 -14.16
CA GLU A 178 14.79 -9.96 -12.98
C GLU A 178 13.28 -9.87 -12.86
N LEU A 179 12.58 -9.64 -13.97
CA LEU A 179 11.12 -9.60 -13.99
C LEU A 179 10.51 -10.97 -13.59
N ALA A 180 11.07 -12.07 -14.10
CA ALA A 180 10.64 -13.41 -13.72
C ALA A 180 10.89 -13.69 -12.22
N ARG A 181 12.01 -13.22 -11.65
CA ARG A 181 12.28 -13.31 -10.20
C ARG A 181 11.30 -12.46 -9.40
N PHE A 182 11.04 -11.22 -9.83
CA PHE A 182 10.08 -10.33 -9.20
C PHE A 182 8.71 -10.99 -9.10
N PHE A 183 8.15 -11.46 -10.22
CA PHE A 183 6.85 -12.13 -10.20
C PHE A 183 6.85 -13.42 -9.39
N SER A 184 7.88 -14.26 -9.52
CA SER A 184 7.96 -15.50 -8.74
C SER A 184 7.95 -15.22 -7.24
N ASN A 185 8.64 -14.15 -6.82
CA ASN A 185 8.68 -13.73 -5.43
C ASN A 185 7.41 -13.01 -5.00
N ALA A 186 6.80 -12.17 -5.85
CA ALA A 186 5.60 -11.40 -5.53
C ALA A 186 4.34 -12.27 -5.51
N THR A 187 4.16 -13.20 -6.45
CA THR A 187 2.94 -14.04 -6.51
C THR A 187 3.10 -15.40 -5.86
N ALA A 188 4.30 -15.72 -5.34
CA ALA A 188 4.63 -17.01 -4.77
C ALA A 188 4.23 -18.20 -5.68
N HIS A 189 4.59 -18.15 -6.96
CA HIS A 189 4.44 -19.31 -7.83
C HIS A 189 5.17 -20.51 -7.22
N ARG A 190 4.42 -21.43 -6.60
CA ARG A 190 4.86 -22.82 -6.49
C ARG A 190 5.13 -23.24 -7.92
N ARG A 191 6.37 -23.68 -8.21
CA ARG A 191 6.73 -24.32 -9.48
C ARG A 191 5.53 -25.13 -9.94
N CYS A 192 4.96 -24.82 -11.10
CA CYS A 192 3.97 -25.67 -11.73
C CYS A 192 4.54 -27.10 -11.70
N ARG A 193 4.02 -27.96 -10.83
CA ARG A 193 4.26 -29.40 -10.98
C ARG A 193 3.62 -29.71 -12.32
N ARG A 194 4.46 -29.96 -13.33
CA ARG A 194 4.01 -30.58 -14.59
C ARG A 194 3.08 -31.72 -14.20
N PRO A 195 1.87 -31.83 -14.79
CA PRO A 195 1.07 -33.02 -14.64
C PRO A 195 1.90 -34.19 -15.17
N THR A 196 2.42 -35.01 -14.26
CA THR A 196 3.08 -36.24 -14.65
C THR A 196 2.01 -37.16 -15.21
N ARG A 197 1.98 -37.29 -16.53
CA ARG A 197 1.47 -38.42 -17.31
C ARG A 197 0.11 -38.98 -16.89
N LEU A 198 -0.94 -38.56 -17.60
CA LEU A 198 -2.06 -39.44 -17.92
C LEU A 198 -2.03 -39.76 -19.42
N PHE A 199 -1.03 -40.53 -19.84
CA PHE A 199 -1.15 -41.37 -21.02
C PHE A 199 -1.19 -42.81 -20.51
N SER A 200 -2.40 -43.30 -20.27
CA SER A 200 -2.69 -44.72 -20.28
C SER A 200 -3.52 -44.98 -21.52
N SER A 201 -2.82 -45.38 -22.57
CA SER A 201 -3.38 -46.03 -23.75
C SER A 201 -4.19 -47.26 -23.32
N ARG A 202 -5.44 -47.34 -23.78
CA ARG A 202 -6.08 -48.63 -24.11
C ARG A 202 -7.12 -48.42 -25.21
N THR A 203 -6.68 -48.70 -26.42
CA THR A 203 -7.47 -49.15 -27.56
C THR A 203 -8.40 -50.30 -27.18
N SER A 204 -9.66 -50.24 -27.60
CA SER A 204 -10.23 -51.33 -28.42
C SER A 204 -11.50 -50.84 -29.11
N SER A 205 -11.50 -51.00 -30.44
CA SER A 205 -12.66 -50.82 -31.29
C SER A 205 -13.71 -51.90 -31.02
N ARG A 206 -15.00 -51.58 -31.22
CA ARG A 206 -16.00 -52.51 -31.75
C ARG A 206 -17.01 -51.75 -32.61
N PHE A 207 -16.94 -52.05 -33.89
CA PHE A 207 -17.96 -51.81 -34.92
C PHE A 207 -19.27 -52.51 -34.56
N HIS A 208 -20.41 -51.89 -34.85
CA HIS A 208 -21.68 -52.58 -35.10
C HIS A 208 -22.34 -51.99 -36.36
N PRO A 209 -22.73 -52.81 -37.36
CA PRO A 209 -23.50 -52.37 -38.52
C PRO A 209 -25.03 -52.45 -38.27
N PRO A 210 -25.86 -51.84 -39.14
CA PRO A 210 -27.29 -51.72 -38.92
C PRO A 210 -28.06 -53.01 -39.27
N ALA A 211 -29.15 -53.26 -38.56
CA ALA A 211 -30.17 -54.25 -38.92
C ALA A 211 -31.30 -53.58 -39.69
N ARG A 212 -31.91 -54.38 -40.57
CA ARG A 212 -32.80 -54.07 -41.70
C ARG A 212 -34.00 -53.17 -41.41
#